data_AF-A0A536BZ63-F1
#
_entry.id   AF-A0A536BZ63-F1
#
_cell.length_a   1.000
_cell.length_b   1.000
_cell.length_c   1.000
_cell.angle_alpha   90.00
_cell.angle_beta   90.00
_cell.angle_gamma   90.00
#
_symmetry.space_group_name_H-M   'P 1'
#
loop_
_entity.id
_entity.type
_entity.pdbx_description
1 polymer ?
#
loop_
_entity_poly.entity_id
_entity_poly.type
_entity_poly.pdbx_seq_one_letter_code
_entity_poly.pdbx_strand_id
1 'polypeptide(L)'
;MAPGDDRQGMTDASRVGQNGGPLDAGCTAPQLRRFIKSRAYVPMHELRRRFNLNGVEDEVSALEVEGSRIYVGLPPRESRLLGELLRGGDVGYELSVDPVSPIVIGVYPMRPVPRV
;
A
#
# COMPACT_ATOMS: atom_id res chain seq x y z
N MET A 1 -13.66 45.05 -39.83
CA MET A 1 -13.32 45.18 -38.40
C MET A 1 -14.29 44.33 -37.61
N ALA A 2 -13.84 43.13 -37.23
CA ALA A 2 -14.50 42.22 -36.30
C ALA A 2 -13.36 41.51 -35.54
N PRO A 3 -13.28 41.58 -34.21
CA PRO A 3 -12.40 40.73 -33.42
C PRO A 3 -13.21 39.70 -32.61
N GLY A 4 -12.61 38.55 -32.31
CA GLY A 4 -13.19 37.50 -31.47
C GLY A 4 -12.58 36.13 -31.83
N ASP A 5 -11.29 35.92 -31.61
CA ASP A 5 -10.66 35.44 -30.36
C ASP A 5 -10.55 33.91 -30.35
N ASP A 6 -9.38 33.46 -30.83
CA ASP A 6 -8.81 32.13 -30.67
C ASP A 6 -8.52 31.86 -29.20
N ARG A 7 -9.29 31.01 -28.47
CA ARG A 7 -8.82 30.40 -27.20
C ARG A 7 -9.38 29.00 -26.96
N GLN A 8 -8.44 28.05 -26.98
CA GLN A 8 -8.29 26.92 -26.05
C GLN A 8 -9.39 25.85 -25.99
N GLY A 9 -9.30 24.88 -26.91
CA GLY A 9 -9.65 23.49 -26.60
C GLY A 9 -8.43 22.78 -26.00
N MET A 10 -8.36 22.69 -24.66
CA MET A 10 -7.42 21.78 -23.99
C MET A 10 -7.85 21.51 -22.53
N THR A 11 -7.99 20.22 -22.21
CA THR A 11 -8.01 19.55 -20.90
C THR A 11 -9.19 19.78 -19.93
N ASP A 12 -10.13 18.83 -19.93
CA ASP A 12 -10.77 18.34 -18.69
C ASP A 12 -10.54 16.82 -18.60
N ALA A 13 -9.31 16.44 -18.26
CA ALA A 13 -8.93 15.07 -17.89
C ALA A 13 -9.05 14.86 -16.37
N SER A 14 -10.03 15.51 -15.73
CA SER A 14 -10.17 15.54 -14.27
C SER A 14 -11.56 15.09 -13.81
N ARG A 15 -12.07 13.99 -14.36
CA ARG A 15 -13.21 13.26 -13.81
C ARG A 15 -13.03 11.75 -13.93
N VAL A 16 -12.05 11.19 -13.22
CA VAL A 16 -12.11 9.77 -12.87
C VAL A 16 -12.74 9.69 -11.48
N GLY A 17 -13.92 9.08 -11.46
CA GLY A 17 -14.91 9.19 -10.41
C GLY A 17 -14.46 8.64 -9.07
N GLN A 18 -14.70 9.45 -8.05
CA GLN A 18 -14.88 9.03 -6.67
C GLN A 18 -16.18 8.20 -6.62
N ASN A 19 -16.08 6.88 -6.65
CA ASN A 19 -17.19 5.99 -6.30
C ASN A 19 -16.61 4.68 -5.78
N GLY A 20 -16.21 4.68 -4.50
CA GLY A 20 -15.97 3.46 -3.75
C GLY A 20 -17.23 3.13 -2.94
N GLY A 21 -17.96 2.09 -3.32
CA GLY A 21 -19.09 1.57 -2.54
C GLY A 21 -18.62 0.91 -1.22
N PRO A 22 -19.54 0.40 -0.38
CA PRO A 22 -19.21 -0.26 0.89
C PRO A 22 -18.34 -1.52 0.75
N LEU A 23 -18.18 -2.04 -0.47
CA LEU A 23 -17.32 -3.17 -0.84
C LEU A 23 -15.90 -2.73 -1.27
N ASP A 24 -15.67 -1.42 -1.46
CA ASP A 24 -14.38 -0.80 -1.83
C ASP A 24 -13.62 -0.23 -0.63
N ALA A 25 -14.16 -0.42 0.58
CA ALA A 25 -13.53 0.04 1.81
C ALA A 25 -12.40 -0.92 2.21
N GLY A 26 -11.25 -0.83 1.53
CA GLY A 26 -10.02 -1.47 1.98
C GLY A 26 -9.69 -1.08 3.44
N CYS A 27 -8.80 -1.84 4.09
CA CYS A 27 -8.53 -1.65 5.52
C CYS A 27 -7.89 -0.29 5.86
N THR A 28 -8.02 0.17 7.11
CA THR A 28 -7.30 1.34 7.63
C THR A 28 -5.94 0.94 8.25
N ALA A 29 -4.99 1.88 8.36
CA ALA A 29 -3.71 1.61 9.02
C ALA A 29 -3.86 1.06 10.46
N PRO A 30 -4.76 1.59 11.32
CA PRO A 30 -5.01 1.00 12.64
C PRO A 30 -5.55 -0.44 12.59
N GLN A 31 -6.43 -0.76 11.64
CA GLN A 31 -6.94 -2.12 11.47
C GLN A 31 -5.84 -3.08 11.03
N LEU A 32 -5.03 -2.67 10.06
CA LEU A 32 -3.86 -3.42 9.56
C LEU A 32 -2.86 -3.68 10.69
N ARG A 33 -2.46 -2.62 11.41
CA ARG A 33 -1.57 -2.70 12.57
C ARG A 33 -2.12 -3.64 13.64
N ARG A 34 -3.39 -3.51 14.03
CA ARG A 34 -4.00 -4.35 15.07
C ARG A 34 -3.99 -5.82 14.68
N PHE A 35 -4.26 -6.13 13.40
CA PHE A 35 -4.27 -7.51 12.91
C PHE A 35 -2.88 -8.14 12.91
N ILE A 36 -1.85 -7.39 12.49
CA ILE A 36 -0.45 -7.84 12.53
C ILE A 36 0.01 -8.04 13.97
N LYS A 37 -0.33 -7.11 14.88
CA LYS A 37 0.05 -7.17 16.30
C LYS A 37 -0.56 -8.34 17.06
N SER A 38 -1.63 -8.97 16.56
CA SER A 38 -2.26 -10.10 17.22
C SER A 38 -1.66 -11.46 16.84
N ARG A 39 -0.60 -11.49 16.03
CA ARG A 39 0.05 -12.72 15.52
C ARG A 39 1.56 -12.61 15.70
N ALA A 40 2.24 -13.74 15.78
CA ALA A 40 3.70 -13.77 15.76
C ALA A 40 4.26 -13.42 14.37
N TYR A 41 3.53 -13.81 13.31
CA TYR A 41 3.90 -13.61 11.92
C TYR A 41 2.64 -13.63 11.04
N VAL A 42 2.65 -12.88 9.94
CA VAL A 42 1.55 -12.80 8.96
C VAL A 42 2.12 -12.85 7.55
N PRO A 43 1.90 -13.91 6.77
CA PRO A 43 2.28 -13.94 5.36
C PRO A 43 1.38 -13.01 4.53
N MET A 44 1.89 -12.50 3.40
CA MET A 44 1.16 -11.52 2.57
C MET A 44 -0.23 -11.98 2.13
N HIS A 45 -0.38 -13.27 1.78
CA HIS A 45 -1.67 -13.83 1.37
C HIS A 45 -2.73 -13.80 2.49
N GLU A 46 -2.32 -13.84 3.76
CA GLU A 46 -3.26 -13.76 4.88
C GLU A 46 -3.82 -12.34 5.03
N LEU A 47 -3.03 -11.29 4.75
CA LEU A 47 -3.51 -9.90 4.73
C LEU A 47 -4.56 -9.68 3.64
N ARG A 48 -4.28 -10.18 2.42
CA ARG A 48 -5.23 -10.12 1.29
C ARG A 48 -6.56 -10.77 1.66
N ARG A 49 -6.49 -12.00 2.19
CA ARG A 49 -7.68 -12.75 2.62
C ARG A 49 -8.43 -12.05 3.75
N ARG A 50 -7.72 -11.53 4.75
CA ARG A 50 -8.34 -10.94 5.96
C ARG A 50 -9.17 -9.70 5.66
N PHE A 51 -8.66 -8.85 4.78
CA PHE A 51 -9.25 -7.56 4.47
C PHE A 51 -10.01 -7.56 3.15
N ASN A 52 -10.17 -8.74 2.54
CA ASN A 52 -10.83 -8.93 1.25
C ASN A 52 -10.29 -7.92 0.21
N LEU A 53 -8.97 -7.86 0.11
CA LEU A 53 -8.28 -6.89 -0.75
C LEU A 53 -8.49 -7.30 -2.21
N ASN A 54 -9.49 -6.68 -2.84
CA ASN A 54 -9.88 -6.87 -4.23
C ASN A 54 -8.85 -6.19 -5.16
N GLY A 55 -7.66 -6.79 -5.26
CA GLY A 55 -6.64 -6.42 -6.25
C GLY A 55 -6.64 -7.38 -7.45
N VAL A 56 -5.87 -7.04 -8.48
CA VAL A 56 -5.59 -8.00 -9.56
C VAL A 56 -4.80 -9.18 -8.97
N GLU A 57 -5.01 -10.38 -9.50
CA GLU A 57 -4.14 -11.53 -9.18
C GLU A 57 -2.69 -11.13 -9.47
N ASP A 58 -1.77 -11.47 -8.56
CA ASP A 58 -0.35 -11.08 -8.64
C ASP A 58 -0.06 -9.57 -8.66
N GLU A 59 -0.98 -8.71 -8.20
CA GLU A 59 -0.70 -7.28 -8.04
C GLU A 59 0.42 -7.05 -7.01
N VAL A 60 1.47 -6.34 -7.45
CA VAL A 60 2.66 -6.00 -6.68
C VAL A 60 2.89 -4.49 -6.72
N SER A 61 3.11 -3.89 -5.55
CA SER A 61 3.43 -2.47 -5.39
C SER A 61 4.84 -2.28 -4.85
N ALA A 62 5.59 -1.30 -5.38
CA ALA A 62 6.88 -0.92 -4.83
C ALA A 62 6.74 0.10 -3.69
N LEU A 63 7.55 -0.04 -2.64
CA LEU A 63 7.65 0.86 -1.50
C LEU A 63 9.09 1.25 -1.23
N GLU A 64 9.32 2.51 -0.85
CA GLU A 64 10.61 2.98 -0.33
C GLU A 64 10.58 2.93 1.21
N VAL A 65 11.47 2.13 1.80
CA VAL A 65 11.61 1.95 3.25
C VAL A 65 13.08 2.04 3.61
N GLU A 66 13.45 3.00 4.47
CA GLU A 66 14.83 3.19 4.95
C GLU A 66 15.88 3.27 3.81
N GLY A 67 15.52 3.92 2.69
CA GLY A 67 16.39 4.08 1.52
C GLY A 67 16.50 2.83 0.64
N SER A 68 15.75 1.76 0.95
CA SER A 68 15.67 0.53 0.15
C SER A 68 14.30 0.41 -0.51
N ARG A 69 14.30 0.05 -1.79
CA ARG A 69 13.08 -0.25 -2.54
C ARG A 69 12.70 -1.70 -2.34
N ILE A 70 11.50 -1.95 -1.82
CA ILE A 70 10.93 -3.30 -1.61
C ILE A 70 9.63 -3.47 -2.38
N TYR A 71 9.24 -4.71 -2.66
CA TYR A 71 8.05 -5.05 -3.42
C TYR A 71 7.05 -5.82 -2.56
N VAL A 72 5.78 -5.41 -2.57
CA VAL A 72 4.73 -5.98 -1.71
C VAL A 72 3.58 -6.46 -2.58
N GLY A 73 3.14 -7.70 -2.36
CA GLY A 73 1.98 -8.31 -3.05
C GLY A 73 0.62 -7.78 -2.56
N LEU A 74 0.48 -6.47 -2.36
CA LEU A 74 -0.74 -5.80 -1.94
C LEU A 74 -1.12 -4.69 -2.94
N PRO A 75 -2.41 -4.31 -3.03
CA PRO A 75 -2.82 -3.18 -3.86
C PRO A 75 -2.13 -1.87 -3.41
N PRO A 76 -2.02 -0.86 -4.28
CA PRO A 76 -1.27 0.37 -4.00
C PRO A 76 -1.70 1.10 -2.73
N ARG A 77 -3.00 1.10 -2.42
CA ARG A 77 -3.54 1.77 -1.23
C ARG A 77 -3.03 1.11 0.05
N GLU A 78 -3.21 -0.20 0.18
CA GLU A 78 -2.80 -0.96 1.36
C GLU A 78 -1.28 -1.04 1.48
N SER A 79 -0.57 -1.09 0.34
CA SER A 79 0.89 -1.00 0.32
C SER A 79 1.38 0.31 0.94
N ARG A 80 0.74 1.45 0.66
CA ARG A 80 1.08 2.73 1.29
C ARG A 80 0.87 2.70 2.80
N LEU A 81 -0.26 2.15 3.25
CA LEU A 81 -0.57 2.01 4.68
C LEU A 81 0.46 1.10 5.39
N LEU A 82 0.83 -0.02 4.75
CA LEU A 82 1.87 -0.89 5.27
C LEU A 82 3.21 -0.13 5.35
N GLY A 83 3.59 0.58 4.29
CA GLY A 83 4.83 1.36 4.24
C GLY A 83 4.94 2.41 5.35
N GLU A 84 3.84 3.03 5.76
CA GLU A 84 3.80 3.93 6.93
C GLU A 84 4.11 3.19 8.23
N LEU A 85 3.55 2.00 8.43
CA LEU A 85 3.82 1.16 9.62
C LEU A 85 5.26 0.65 9.67
N LEU A 86 5.83 0.30 8.51
CA LEU A 86 7.23 -0.11 8.39
C LEU A 86 8.17 1.04 8.77
N ARG A 87 7.97 2.22 8.15
CA ARG A 87 8.77 3.43 8.45
C ARG A 87 8.62 3.91 9.90
N GLY A 88 7.44 3.73 10.48
CA GLY A 88 7.19 4.02 11.90
C GLY A 88 7.90 3.07 12.86
N GLY A 89 8.35 1.90 12.40
CA GLY A 89 8.90 0.83 13.25
C GLY A 89 7.81 0.09 14.04
N ASP A 90 6.54 0.23 13.66
CA ASP A 90 5.43 -0.49 14.27
C ASP A 90 5.40 -1.96 13.84
N VAL A 91 5.83 -2.23 12.62
CA VAL A 91 5.79 -3.54 11.96
C VAL A 91 7.13 -3.80 11.29
N GLY A 92 7.61 -5.03 11.41
CA GLY A 92 8.79 -5.54 10.71
C GLY A 92 8.35 -6.40 9.52
N TYR A 93 9.27 -6.68 8.62
CA TYR A 93 8.98 -7.40 7.39
C TYR A 93 10.10 -8.39 7.07
N GLU A 94 9.72 -9.47 6.40
CA GLU A 94 10.63 -10.49 5.89
C GLU A 94 10.69 -10.40 4.37
N LEU A 95 11.90 -10.50 3.83
CA LEU A 95 12.15 -10.44 2.39
C LEU A 95 12.52 -11.81 1.84
N SER A 96 11.96 -12.16 0.68
CA SER A 96 12.64 -13.03 -0.28
C SER A 96 13.48 -12.15 -1.21
N VAL A 97 14.72 -12.55 -1.47
CA VAL A 97 15.65 -11.83 -2.34
C VAL A 97 15.93 -12.56 -3.67
N ASP A 98 15.26 -13.69 -3.90
CA ASP A 98 15.35 -14.51 -5.11
C ASP A 98 14.23 -14.11 -6.11
N PRO A 99 14.52 -13.75 -7.39
CA PRO A 99 15.81 -13.83 -8.10
C PRO A 99 16.73 -12.62 -7.97
N VAL A 100 16.23 -11.45 -7.59
CA VAL A 100 17.04 -10.22 -7.39
C VAL A 100 16.20 -9.08 -6.80
N SER A 101 14.87 -9.19 -6.85
CA SER A 101 13.95 -8.19 -6.33
C SER A 101 13.58 -8.52 -4.88
N PRO A 102 13.80 -7.62 -3.92
CA PRO A 102 13.42 -7.82 -2.53
C PRO A 102 11.89 -7.77 -2.39
N ILE A 103 11.27 -8.94 -2.33
CA ILE A 103 9.82 -9.12 -2.20
C ILE A 103 9.49 -9.38 -0.74
N VAL A 104 8.54 -8.64 -0.19
CA VAL A 104 8.00 -8.89 1.15
C VAL A 104 7.16 -10.17 1.11
N ILE A 105 7.57 -11.17 1.88
CA ILE A 105 6.85 -12.46 1.99
C ILE A 105 5.98 -12.53 3.24
N GLY A 106 6.32 -11.76 4.28
CA GLY A 106 5.53 -11.68 5.50
C GLY A 106 5.90 -10.48 6.37
N VAL A 107 5.10 -10.26 7.39
CA VAL A 107 5.26 -9.17 8.35
C VAL A 107 5.05 -9.68 9.77
N TYR A 108 5.67 -9.00 10.73
CA TYR A 108 5.62 -9.38 12.14
C TYR A 108 5.56 -8.14 13.04
N PRO A 109 5.04 -8.25 14.27
CA PRO A 109 4.98 -7.14 15.20
C PRO A 109 6.37 -6.73 15.68
N MET A 110 6.72 -5.45 15.52
CA MET A 110 7.87 -4.88 16.21
C MET A 110 7.47 -4.45 17.62
N ARG A 111 8.38 -4.59 18.58
CA ARG A 111 8.23 -3.91 19.88
C ARG A 111 8.70 -2.46 19.68
N PRO A 112 7.99 -1.45 20.23
CA PRO A 112 8.48 -0.08 20.17
C PRO A 112 9.91 -0.03 20.70
N VAL A 113 10.85 0.41 19.87
CA VAL A 113 12.21 0.71 20.32
C VAL A 113 12.20 2.17 20.78
N PRO A 114 12.49 2.48 22.05
CA PRO A 114 12.63 3.85 22.50
C PRO A 114 13.68 4.56 21.63
N ARG A 115 13.30 5.64 20.95
CA ARG A 115 14.26 6.50 20.26
C ARG A 115 14.80 7.47 21.32
N VAL A 116 16.05 7.26 21.73
CA VAL A 116 16.82 8.16 22.60
C VAL A 116 17.33 9.38 21.84
#